data_AF-A0A9N9NLJ7-F1
#
_entry.id   AF-A0A9N9NLJ7-F1
#
_cell.length_a   1.000
_cell.length_b   1.000
_cell.length_c   1.000
_cell.angle_alpha   90.00
_cell.angle_beta   90.00
_cell.angle_gamma   90.00
#
_symmetry.space_group_name_H-M   'P 1'
#
loop_
_entity.id
_entity.type
_entity.pdbx_description
1 polymer ?
#
loop_
_entity_poly.entity_id
_entity_poly.type
_entity_poly.pdbx_seq_one_letter_code
_entity_poly.pdbx_strand_id
1 'polypeptide(L)' 'LWKEWADEYKPTQTIDPTWYNTKITLSKLETIIKETPNTKATGPSKISNEMLKHLDLQAKAIILNLLNNYLILHD' A
#
# COMPACT_ATOMS: atom_id res chain seq x y z
N LEU A 1 -20.07 16.05 -7.71
CA LEU A 1 -19.32 14.80 -7.53
C LEU A 1 -17.90 15.06 -7.04
N TRP A 2 -16.83 15.18 -7.84
CA TRP A 2 -15.47 15.32 -7.27
C TRP A 2 -15.26 16.56 -6.37
N LYS A 3 -15.91 17.69 -6.71
CA LYS A 3 -15.85 18.93 -5.91
C LYS A 3 -16.44 18.80 -4.51
N GLU A 4 -17.41 17.89 -4.32
CA GLU A 4 -18.06 17.67 -3.01
C GLU A 4 -17.17 16.87 -2.05
N TRP A 5 -16.22 16.10 -2.59
CA TRP A 5 -15.27 15.30 -1.80
C TRP A 5 -13.91 15.99 -1.64
N ALA A 6 -13.68 17.10 -2.32
CA ALA A 6 -12.40 17.80 -2.32
C ALA A 6 -11.96 18.20 -0.90
N ASP A 7 -12.91 18.57 -0.04
CA ASP A 7 -12.65 18.92 1.35
C ASP A 7 -12.36 17.69 2.23
N GLU A 8 -13.03 16.56 2.00
CA GLU A 8 -12.81 15.29 2.73
C GLU A 8 -11.47 14.63 2.39
N TYR A 9 -10.96 14.87 1.18
CA TYR A 9 -9.65 14.40 0.76
C TYR A 9 -8.52 15.39 1.06
N LYS A 10 -8.79 16.52 1.75
CA LYS A 10 -7.70 17.38 2.22
C LYS A 10 -6.83 16.61 3.20
N PRO A 11 -5.50 16.74 3.13
CA PRO A 11 -4.61 16.12 4.10
C PRO A 11 -5.01 16.52 5.52
N THR A 12 -5.33 15.55 6.36
CA THR A 12 -5.67 15.82 7.75
C THR A 12 -4.42 16.36 8.45
N GLN A 13 -4.52 17.54 9.07
CA GLN A 13 -3.39 18.19 9.76
C GLN A 13 -2.85 17.39 10.96
N THR A 14 -3.54 16.32 11.36
CA THR A 14 -3.16 15.44 12.47
C THR A 14 -2.32 14.24 12.02
N ILE A 15 -2.03 14.09 10.72
CA ILE A 15 -1.15 13.02 10.25
C ILE A 15 0.29 13.41 10.59
N ASP A 16 0.96 12.57 11.35
CA ASP A 16 2.36 12.77 11.72
C ASP A 16 3.24 12.62 10.46
N PRO A 17 3.94 13.69 10.02
CA PRO A 17 4.76 13.64 8.82
C PRO A 17 5.89 12.61 8.93
N THR A 18 6.31 12.23 10.14
CA THR A 18 7.36 11.23 10.34
C THR A 18 6.96 9.82 9.90
N TRP A 19 5.67 9.56 9.70
CA TRP A 19 5.19 8.27 9.21
C TRP A 19 5.67 7.94 7.79
N TYR A 20 5.97 8.95 6.97
CA TYR A 20 6.46 8.76 5.60
C TYR A 20 7.98 8.52 5.52
N ASN A 21 8.73 8.95 6.55
CA ASN A 21 10.20 8.79 6.62
C ASN A 21 10.67 7.34 6.74
N THR A 22 9.77 6.41 7.08
CA THR A 22 10.12 5.02 7.35
C THR A 22 9.93 4.15 6.12
N LYS A 23 11.04 3.69 5.53
CA LYS A 23 10.99 2.72 4.45
C LYS A 23 10.37 1.40 4.91
N ILE A 24 9.50 0.85 4.07
CA ILE A 24 8.96 -0.48 4.24
C ILE A 24 10.09 -1.49 4.00
N THR A 25 10.24 -2.46 4.90
CA THR A 25 11.16 -3.58 4.73
C THR A 25 10.47 -4.75 4.04
N LEU A 26 11.24 -5.61 3.36
CA LEU A 26 10.68 -6.81 2.74
C LEU A 26 9.95 -7.70 3.77
N SER A 27 10.57 -7.92 4.95
CA SER A 27 9.95 -8.71 6.02
C SER A 27 8.60 -8.14 6.45
N LYS A 28 8.49 -6.81 6.60
CA LYS A 28 7.23 -6.16 6.95
C LYS A 28 6.17 -6.33 5.85
N LEU A 29 6.57 -6.18 4.58
CA LEU A 29 5.69 -6.42 3.44
C LEU A 29 5.16 -7.86 3.43
N GLU A 30 6.03 -8.84 3.66
CA GLU A 30 5.64 -10.26 3.69
C GLU A 30 4.69 -10.57 4.85
N THR A 31 4.92 -10.02 6.04
CA THR A 31 4.00 -10.14 7.17
C THR A 31 2.63 -9.60 6.81
N ILE A 32 2.55 -8.40 6.23
CA ILE A 32 1.28 -7.78 5.83
C ILE A 32 0.55 -8.64 4.80
N ILE A 33 1.25 -9.06 3.73
CA ILE A 33 0.66 -9.90 2.68
C ILE A 33 0.10 -11.20 3.28
N LYS A 34 0.85 -11.84 4.19
CA LYS A 34 0.41 -13.07 4.86
C LYS A 34 -0.86 -12.88 5.68
N GLU A 35 -0.97 -11.76 6.39
CA GLU A 35 -2.10 -11.42 7.27
C GLU A 35 -3.35 -10.98 6.50
N THR A 36 -3.24 -10.62 5.22
CA THR A 36 -4.40 -10.23 4.43
C THR A 36 -5.44 -11.36 4.31
N PRO A 37 -6.75 -11.09 4.47
CA PRO A 37 -7.78 -12.12 4.37
C PRO A 37 -8.04 -12.56 2.92
N ASN A 38 -8.20 -13.87 2.69
CA ASN A 38 -8.42 -14.43 1.34
C ASN A 38 -9.79 -14.07 0.74
N THR A 39 -10.78 -13.82 1.57
CA THR A 39 -12.20 -13.67 1.16
C THR A 39 -12.60 -12.24 0.86
N LYS A 40 -11.65 -11.29 0.77
CA LYS A 40 -11.97 -9.91 0.39
C LYS A 40 -12.26 -9.82 -1.11
N ALA A 41 -13.25 -8.98 -1.43
CA ALA A 41 -13.57 -8.66 -2.81
C ALA A 41 -12.36 -8.01 -3.49
N THR A 42 -12.13 -8.42 -4.74
CA THR A 42 -11.08 -7.82 -5.57
C THR A 42 -11.55 -6.47 -6.11
N GLY A 43 -10.61 -5.54 -6.28
CA GLY A 43 -10.87 -4.27 -6.95
C GLY A 43 -11.06 -4.43 -8.47
N PRO A 44 -11.15 -3.33 -9.23
CA PRO A 44 -11.34 -3.35 -10.69
C PRO A 44 -10.29 -4.17 -11.46
N SER A 45 -9.06 -4.27 -10.93
CA SER A 45 -7.96 -5.05 -11.50
C SER A 45 -8.10 -6.57 -11.30
N LYS A 46 -9.06 -7.02 -10.47
CA LYS A 46 -9.31 -8.42 -10.11
C LYS A 46 -8.14 -9.13 -9.42
N ILE A 47 -7.14 -8.40 -8.93
CA ILE A 47 -6.03 -8.96 -8.14
C ILE A 47 -6.54 -9.28 -6.73
N SER A 48 -6.46 -10.56 -6.32
CA SER A 48 -6.86 -11.00 -4.98
C SER A 48 -5.69 -11.01 -4.00
N ASN A 49 -6.03 -10.94 -2.71
CA ASN A 49 -5.06 -11.14 -1.64
C ASN A 49 -4.38 -12.51 -1.73
N GLU A 50 -5.10 -13.53 -2.19
CA GLU A 50 -4.54 -14.85 -2.44
C GLU A 50 -3.45 -14.82 -3.52
N MET A 51 -3.66 -14.08 -4.61
CA MET A 51 -2.62 -13.91 -5.64
C MET A 51 -1.37 -13.25 -5.05
N LEU A 52 -1.53 -12.24 -4.19
CA LEU A 52 -0.40 -11.57 -3.52
C LEU A 52 0.40 -12.53 -2.63
N LYS A 53 -0.27 -13.46 -1.94
CA LYS A 53 0.38 -14.47 -1.09
C LYS A 53 1.24 -15.46 -1.87
N HIS A 54 0.89 -15.73 -3.13
CA HIS A 54 1.59 -16.67 -4.00
C HIS A 54 2.66 -16.01 -4.88
N LEU A 55 2.90 -14.70 -4.74
CA LEU A 55 3.97 -14.03 -5.45
C LEU A 55 5.34 -14.57 -5.05
N ASP A 56 6.23 -14.66 -6.04
CA ASP A 56 7.63 -14.97 -5.81
C ASP A 56 8.38 -13.77 -5.20
N LEU A 57 9.64 -14.01 -4.83
CA LEU A 57 10.48 -13.00 -4.20
C LEU A 57 10.74 -11.80 -5.12
N GLN A 58 10.87 -12.02 -6.43
CA GLN A 58 11.14 -10.96 -7.40
C GLN A 58 9.94 -10.02 -7.53
N ALA A 59 8.73 -10.56 -7.67
CA ALA A 59 7.51 -9.76 -7.72
C ALA A 59 7.28 -8.98 -6.42
N LYS A 60 7.53 -9.61 -5.26
CA LYS A 60 7.48 -8.91 -3.97
C LYS A 60 8.50 -7.78 -3.88
N ALA A 61 9.70 -7.96 -4.42
CA ALA A 61 10.73 -6.91 -4.47
C ALA A 61 10.31 -5.74 -5.38
N ILE A 62 9.63 -6.00 -6.49
CA ILE A 62 9.06 -4.94 -7.35
C ILE A 62 8.00 -4.14 -6.60
N ILE A 63 7.07 -4.81 -5.90
CA ILE A 63 6.06 -4.14 -5.07
C ILE A 63 6.72 -3.30 -3.98
N LEU A 64 7.73 -3.83 -3.30
CA LEU A 64 8.47 -3.12 -2.27
C LEU A 64 9.12 -1.83 -2.82
N ASN A 65 9.75 -1.93 -3.98
CA ASN A 65 10.35 -0.78 -4.64
C ASN A 65 9.30 0.26 -5.03
N LEU A 66 8.16 -0.17 -5.58
CA LEU A 66 7.04 0.71 -5.91
C LEU A 66 6.56 1.48 -4.68
N LEU A 67 6.27 0.79 -3.58
CA LEU A 67 5.76 1.41 -2.34
C LEU A 67 6.77 2.41 -1.76
N ASN A 68 8.04 2.03 -1.67
CA ASN A 68 9.08 2.92 -1.13
C ASN A 68 9.33 4.14 -2.03
N ASN A 69 9.23 4.02 -3.36
CA ASN A 69 9.34 5.16 -4.26
C ASN A 69 8.17 6.14 -4.10
N TYR A 70 6.95 5.64 -3.85
CA TYR A 70 5.81 6.50 -3.55
C TYR A 70 5.98 7.25 -2.22
N LEU A 71 6.52 6.60 -1.18
CA LEU A 71 6.82 7.28 0.08
C LEU A 71 7.81 8.43 -0.11
N ILE A 72 8.86 8.22 -0.92
CA ILE A 72 9.88 9.24 -1.21
C ILE A 72 9.33 10.42 -2.04
N LEU A 73 8.33 10.19 -2.91
CA LEU A 73 7.72 11.27 -3.71
C LEU A 73 6.81 12.19 -2.90
N HIS A 74 6.51 11.84 -1.64
CA HIS A 74 5.64 12.59 -0.74
C HIS A 74 6.39 13.30 0.41
N ASP A 75 7.73 13.26 0.41
CA ASP A 75 8.63 14.12 1.22
C ASP A 75 9.10 15.34 0.41
#